data_AF-A0A0S8L641-F1
#
_entry.id   AF-A0A0S8L641-F1
#
_cell.length_a   1.000
_cell.length_b   1.000
_cell.length_c   1.000
_cell.angle_alpha   90.00
_cell.angle_beta   90.00
_cell.angle_gamma   90.00
#
_symmetry.space_group_name_H-M   'P 1'
#
loop_
_entity.id
_entity.type
_entity.pdbx_description
1 polymer ?
#
loop_
_entity_poly.entity_id
_entity_poly.type
_entity_poly.pdbx_seq_one_letter_code
_entity_poly.pdbx_strand_id
1 'polypeptide(L)'
;MYDSGGISRDGVDRETRPEITWRLATADDVRDYYGKIPNTLRAYAVFMDGKVEGLVGVSRERDYGIYFSDHSEKLRPYLNSITVMRAIRASLDLVDQYRGPVMSIATDAEACRLLHRLGFTHLHGAWYGWLN
;
A
#
# COMPACT_ATOMS: atom_id res chain seq x y z
N MET A 1 -36.32 -51.53 2.01
CA MET A 1 -35.12 -50.73 2.32
C MET A 1 -35.13 -49.57 1.37
N TYR A 2 -35.40 -48.35 1.84
CA TYR A 2 -35.31 -47.15 1.03
C TYR A 2 -33.90 -46.60 1.16
N ASP A 3 -33.20 -46.58 0.03
CA ASP A 3 -31.89 -45.96 -0.11
C ASP A 3 -32.04 -44.45 0.03
N SER A 4 -31.49 -43.90 1.12
CA SER A 4 -31.55 -42.48 1.44
C SER A 4 -30.27 -41.84 0.90
N GLY A 5 -30.29 -41.52 -0.40
CA GLY A 5 -29.25 -40.72 -1.04
C GLY A 5 -29.13 -39.36 -0.36
N GLY A 6 -28.15 -39.24 0.52
CA GLY A 6 -27.76 -37.99 1.13
C GLY A 6 -27.25 -37.03 0.07
N ILE A 7 -28.06 -36.01 -0.25
CA ILE A 7 -27.61 -34.85 -1.02
C ILE A 7 -26.64 -34.08 -0.11
N SER A 8 -25.34 -34.28 -0.32
CA SER A 8 -24.31 -33.43 0.27
C SER A 8 -24.48 -32.02 -0.34
N ARG A 9 -25.02 -31.11 0.46
CA ARG A 9 -25.14 -29.67 0.15
C ARG A 9 -23.98 -28.91 0.75
N ASP A 10 -22.74 -29.28 0.46
CA ASP A 10 -21.58 -28.48 0.90
C ASP A 10 -20.55 -28.41 -0.22
N GLY A 11 -20.94 -27.72 -1.29
CA GLY A 11 -20.08 -27.38 -2.42
C GLY A 11 -20.25 -25.92 -2.78
N VAL A 12 -20.19 -25.03 -1.79
CA VAL A 12 -19.94 -23.61 -2.04
C VAL A 12 -18.46 -23.41 -1.79
N ASP A 13 -17.68 -23.48 -2.86
CA ASP A 13 -16.33 -22.93 -2.89
C ASP A 13 -16.45 -21.47 -2.43
N ARG A 14 -16.15 -21.22 -1.16
CA ARG A 14 -15.87 -19.86 -0.68
C ARG A 14 -14.59 -19.47 -1.41
N GLU A 15 -14.76 -18.79 -2.54
CA GLU A 15 -13.71 -18.08 -3.26
C GLU A 15 -12.83 -17.41 -2.20
N THR A 16 -11.66 -18.02 -1.95
CA THR A 16 -10.94 -17.81 -0.71
C THR A 16 -10.33 -16.44 -0.83
N ARG A 17 -10.78 -15.49 0.00
CA ARG A 17 -10.20 -14.14 -0.02
C ARG A 17 -8.69 -14.27 0.21
N PRO A 18 -7.86 -13.60 -0.60
CA PRO A 18 -6.41 -13.72 -0.47
C PRO A 18 -5.98 -13.22 0.90
N GLU A 19 -4.92 -13.82 1.43
CA GLU A 19 -4.31 -13.37 2.67
C GLU A 19 -3.53 -12.08 2.40
N ILE A 20 -3.93 -10.98 3.02
CA ILE A 20 -3.24 -9.69 2.92
C ILE A 20 -2.57 -9.39 4.25
N THR A 21 -1.27 -9.13 4.21
CA THR A 21 -0.46 -8.72 5.38
C THR A 21 0.45 -7.55 5.01
N TRP A 22 1.09 -6.93 6.01
CA TRP A 22 2.06 -5.87 5.77
C TRP A 22 3.15 -5.84 6.85
N ARG A 23 4.33 -5.36 6.48
CA ARG A 23 5.47 -5.11 7.38
C ARG A 23 6.44 -4.11 6.78
N LEU A 24 7.42 -3.66 7.56
CA LEU A 24 8.50 -2.83 7.02
C LEU A 24 9.21 -3.60 5.89
N ALA A 25 9.44 -2.93 4.77
CA ALA A 25 10.08 -3.51 3.60
C ALA A 25 11.58 -3.71 3.86
N THR A 26 12.09 -4.86 3.43
CA THR A 26 13.51 -5.16 3.29
C THR A 26 14.00 -4.75 1.90
N ALA A 27 15.31 -4.76 1.69
CA ALA A 27 15.88 -4.53 0.36
C ALA A 27 15.43 -5.58 -0.66
N ASP A 28 15.19 -6.81 -0.22
CA ASP A 28 14.73 -7.90 -1.10
C ASP A 28 13.29 -7.68 -1.54
N ASP A 29 12.40 -7.25 -0.65
CA ASP A 29 11.00 -6.94 -1.02
C ASP A 29 10.92 -5.84 -2.08
N VAL A 30 11.75 -4.81 -1.93
CA VAL A 30 11.83 -3.70 -2.88
C VAL A 30 12.35 -4.19 -4.23
N ARG A 31 13.35 -5.08 -4.21
CA ARG A 31 13.89 -5.68 -5.44
C ARG A 31 12.89 -6.61 -6.12
N ASP A 32 12.16 -7.40 -5.34
CA ASP A 32 11.14 -8.32 -5.84
C ASP A 32 9.98 -7.57 -6.50
N TYR A 33 9.60 -6.42 -5.95
CA TYR A 33 8.55 -5.57 -6.51
C TYR A 33 8.98 -4.82 -7.77
N TYR A 34 10.14 -4.13 -7.73
CA TYR A 34 10.57 -3.25 -8.83
C TYR A 34 11.51 -3.91 -9.84
N GLY A 35 12.01 -5.12 -9.58
CA GLY A 35 13.09 -5.79 -10.33
C GLY A 35 14.49 -5.17 -10.10
N LYS A 36 14.58 -4.02 -9.42
CA LYS A 36 15.79 -3.31 -9.01
C LYS A 36 15.49 -2.47 -7.78
N ILE A 37 16.50 -2.04 -7.02
CA ILE A 37 16.28 -1.12 -5.89
C ILE A 37 16.30 0.32 -6.43
N PRO A 38 15.18 1.07 -6.40
CA PRO A 38 15.15 2.45 -6.84
C PRO A 38 15.60 3.37 -5.69
N ASN A 39 16.71 4.09 -5.88
CA ASN A 39 17.23 5.11 -4.96
C ASN A 39 17.28 4.65 -3.48
N THR A 40 17.46 5.60 -2.56
CA THR A 40 17.30 5.34 -1.12
C THR A 40 15.84 5.56 -0.74
N LEU A 41 15.18 4.52 -0.22
CA LEU A 41 13.80 4.61 0.25
C LEU A 41 13.59 3.86 1.56
N ARG A 42 12.54 4.23 2.29
CA ARG A 42 11.96 3.47 3.40
C ARG A 42 10.49 3.29 3.11
N ALA A 43 9.99 2.06 3.23
CA ALA A 43 8.59 1.75 2.93
C ALA A 43 8.07 0.61 3.80
N TYR A 44 6.75 0.53 3.88
CA TYR A 44 6.04 -0.69 4.25
C TYR A 44 5.68 -1.45 2.98
N ALA A 45 5.90 -2.76 3.00
CA ALA A 45 5.48 -3.69 1.96
C ALA A 45 4.13 -4.31 2.32
N VAL A 46 3.23 -4.35 1.35
CA VAL A 46 1.97 -5.07 1.42
C VAL A 46 2.11 -6.37 0.65
N PHE A 47 1.82 -7.47 1.33
CA PHE A 47 1.88 -8.82 0.78
C PHE A 47 0.48 -9.34 0.49
N MET A 48 0.32 -10.01 -0.64
CA MET A 48 -0.86 -10.80 -0.98
C MET A 48 -0.40 -12.23 -1.27
N ASP A 49 -0.93 -13.20 -0.50
CA ASP A 49 -0.55 -14.62 -0.58
C ASP A 49 0.98 -14.81 -0.58
N GLY A 50 1.66 -14.06 0.30
CA GLY A 50 3.12 -14.11 0.49
C GLY A 50 3.96 -13.34 -0.53
N LYS A 51 3.35 -12.71 -1.55
CA LYS A 51 4.07 -11.92 -2.57
C LYS A 51 3.91 -10.43 -2.33
N VAL A 52 4.97 -9.66 -2.52
CA VAL A 52 4.91 -8.19 -2.46
C VAL A 52 4.07 -7.69 -3.63
N GLU A 53 2.95 -7.03 -3.33
CA GLU A 53 2.04 -6.49 -4.35
C GLU A 53 1.79 -4.99 -4.14
N GLY A 54 2.47 -4.36 -3.17
CA GLY A 54 2.51 -2.91 -3.04
C GLY A 54 3.55 -2.41 -2.05
N LEU A 55 3.95 -1.15 -2.22
CA LEU A 55 4.90 -0.43 -1.39
C LEU A 55 4.35 0.97 -1.10
N VAL A 56 4.40 1.39 0.16
CA VAL A 56 4.02 2.74 0.59
C VAL A 56 5.07 3.31 1.53
N GLY A 57 5.56 4.52 1.26
CA GLY A 57 6.63 5.10 2.06
C GLY A 57 7.22 6.38 1.50
N VAL A 58 8.47 6.63 1.87
CA VAL A 58 9.21 7.84 1.50
C VAL A 58 10.50 7.45 0.78
N SER A 59 10.68 7.95 -0.44
CA SER A 59 11.96 7.91 -1.13
C SER A 59 12.68 9.26 -0.98
N ARG A 60 14.00 9.25 -1.03
CA ARG A 60 14.79 10.47 -0.94
C ARG A 60 15.06 11.03 -2.33
N GLU A 61 14.69 12.29 -2.54
CA GLU A 61 15.00 13.06 -3.75
C GLU A 61 15.76 14.32 -3.35
N ARG A 62 17.09 14.27 -3.47
CA ARG A 62 18.00 15.37 -3.09
C ARG A 62 17.73 15.91 -1.67
N ASP A 63 17.04 17.06 -1.60
CA ASP A 63 16.79 17.87 -0.40
C ASP A 63 15.42 17.62 0.22
N TYR A 64 14.56 16.80 -0.39
CA TYR A 64 13.21 16.52 0.09
C TYR A 64 12.85 15.04 -0.07
N GLY A 65 11.84 14.61 0.69
CA GLY A 65 11.27 13.28 0.57
C GLY A 65 10.17 13.26 -0.49
N ILE A 66 10.02 12.16 -1.20
CA ILE A 66 8.84 11.86 -2.01
C ILE A 66 8.04 10.78 -1.29
N TYR A 67 6.87 11.13 -0.79
CA TYR A 67 5.89 10.15 -0.34
C TYR A 67 5.28 9.47 -1.56
N PHE A 68 5.26 8.14 -1.56
CA PHE A 68 4.73 7.33 -2.65
C PHE A 68 3.84 6.21 -2.13
N SER A 69 2.91 5.77 -2.97
CA SER A 69 2.07 4.60 -2.76
C SER A 69 1.94 3.90 -4.10
N ASP A 70 2.66 2.80 -4.27
CA ASP A 70 2.72 1.99 -5.48
C ASP A 70 2.09 0.63 -5.22
N HIS A 71 1.36 0.09 -6.18
CA HIS A 71 0.71 -1.20 -6.07
C HIS A 71 0.54 -1.87 -7.43
N SER A 72 0.48 -3.20 -7.43
CA SER A 72 0.12 -3.95 -8.61
C SER A 72 -1.39 -3.87 -8.89
N GLU A 73 -1.80 -4.28 -10.09
CA GLU A 73 -3.23 -4.40 -10.43
C GLU A 73 -3.95 -5.45 -9.58
N LYS A 74 -3.24 -6.46 -9.05
CA LYS A 74 -3.85 -7.48 -8.19
C LYS A 74 -4.27 -6.93 -6.83
N LEU A 75 -3.50 -5.99 -6.29
CA LEU A 75 -3.80 -5.37 -4.99
C LEU A 75 -4.93 -4.34 -5.09
N ARG A 76 -5.19 -3.80 -6.30
CA ARG A 76 -6.15 -2.72 -6.57
C ARG A 76 -7.55 -2.94 -5.97
N PRO A 77 -8.19 -4.13 -6.06
CA PRO A 77 -9.51 -4.36 -5.47
C PRO A 77 -9.53 -4.28 -3.94
N TYR A 78 -8.36 -4.33 -3.30
CA TYR A 78 -8.21 -4.43 -1.84
C TYR A 78 -7.57 -3.19 -1.21
N LEU A 79 -7.35 -2.11 -1.97
CA LEU A 79 -6.74 -0.88 -1.45
C LEU A 79 -7.54 -0.26 -0.29
N ASN A 80 -8.86 -0.42 -0.30
CA ASN A 80 -9.75 0.04 0.76
C ASN A 80 -9.89 -0.96 1.94
N SER A 81 -9.17 -2.08 1.91
CA SER A 81 -9.18 -3.04 3.02
C SER A 81 -8.53 -2.43 4.27
N ILE A 82 -9.02 -2.83 5.45
CA ILE A 82 -8.47 -2.35 6.74
C ILE A 82 -6.97 -2.62 6.83
N THR A 83 -6.50 -3.75 6.30
CA THR A 83 -5.08 -4.13 6.32
C THR A 83 -4.23 -3.16 5.51
N VAL A 84 -4.61 -2.85 4.26
CA VAL A 84 -3.87 -1.90 3.43
C VAL A 84 -3.91 -0.50 4.02
N MET A 85 -5.08 -0.07 4.50
CA MET A 85 -5.22 1.24 5.15
C MET A 85 -4.38 1.37 6.44
N ARG A 86 -4.13 0.27 7.17
CA ARG A 86 -3.21 0.25 8.31
C ARG A 86 -1.75 0.40 7.86
N ALA A 87 -1.34 -0.24 6.77
CA ALA A 87 -0.01 -0.05 6.20
C ALA A 87 0.21 1.41 5.76
N ILE A 88 -0.77 2.00 5.07
CA ILE A 88 -0.74 3.42 4.67
C ILE A 88 -0.63 4.31 5.90
N ARG A 89 -1.44 4.07 6.95
CA ARG A 89 -1.36 4.86 8.18
C ARG A 89 -0.01 4.73 8.88
N ALA A 90 0.55 3.53 8.95
CA ALA A 90 1.87 3.28 9.55
C ALA A 90 2.99 3.95 8.75
N SER A 91 2.84 4.10 7.43
CA SER A 91 3.83 4.79 6.61
C SER A 91 3.99 6.28 6.96
N LEU A 92 3.01 6.90 7.65
CA LEU A 92 3.17 8.27 8.15
C LEU A 92 4.28 8.38 9.20
N ASP A 93 4.59 7.30 9.93
CA ASP A 93 5.75 7.29 10.83
C ASP A 93 7.06 7.52 10.06
N LEU A 94 7.11 7.10 8.79
CA LEU A 94 8.27 7.32 7.91
C LEU A 94 8.32 8.78 7.42
N VAL A 95 7.16 9.40 7.21
CA VAL A 95 7.03 10.82 6.88
C VAL A 95 7.51 11.67 8.07
N ASP A 96 7.03 11.38 9.27
CA ASP A 96 7.40 12.10 10.51
C ASP A 96 8.88 11.93 10.88
N GLN A 97 9.48 10.79 10.55
CA GLN A 97 10.92 10.55 10.78
C GLN A 97 11.82 11.20 9.72
N TYR A 98 11.27 11.66 8.60
CA TYR A 98 12.07 12.26 7.53
C TYR A 98 12.54 13.65 7.96
N ARG A 99 13.84 13.92 7.78
CA ARG A 99 14.43 15.23 8.11
C ARG A 99 14.28 16.17 6.92
N GLY A 100 13.20 16.94 6.91
CA GLY A 100 12.90 17.95 5.88
C GLY A 100 11.50 17.80 5.30
N PRO A 101 11.17 18.60 4.28
CA PRO A 101 9.85 18.53 3.66
C PRO A 101 9.66 17.19 2.93
N VAL A 102 8.44 16.67 2.99
CA VAL A 102 8.02 15.50 2.20
C VAL A 102 6.91 15.92 1.24
N MET A 103 7.08 15.60 -0.02
CA MET A 103 6.19 15.98 -1.11
C MET A 103 5.49 14.75 -1.66
N SER A 104 4.26 14.92 -2.16
CA SER A 104 3.52 13.86 -2.85
C SER A 104 2.80 14.44 -4.06
N ILE A 105 2.63 13.61 -5.09
CA ILE A 105 1.84 13.95 -6.28
C ILE A 105 0.59 13.06 -6.29
N ALA A 106 -0.59 13.67 -6.35
CA ALA A 106 -1.83 12.93 -6.54
C ALA A 106 -2.05 12.63 -8.03
N THR A 107 -2.15 11.36 -8.40
CA THR A 107 -2.37 10.92 -9.79
C THR A 107 -3.84 11.00 -10.20
N ASP A 108 -4.76 10.96 -9.24
CA ASP A 108 -6.20 10.99 -9.46
C ASP A 108 -6.97 11.58 -8.26
N ALA A 109 -8.30 11.62 -8.38
CA ALA A 109 -9.18 12.19 -7.35
C ALA A 109 -9.22 11.36 -6.06
N GLU A 110 -8.94 10.05 -6.11
CA GLU A 110 -8.86 9.20 -4.92
C GLU A 110 -7.57 9.48 -4.16
N ALA A 111 -6.44 9.62 -4.86
CA ALA A 111 -5.18 10.04 -4.29
C ALA A 111 -5.28 11.42 -3.61
N CYS A 112 -5.96 12.39 -4.23
CA CYS A 112 -6.24 13.69 -3.59
C CYS A 112 -6.97 13.54 -2.26
N ARG A 113 -8.07 12.77 -2.24
CA ARG A 113 -8.87 12.52 -1.03
C ARG A 113 -8.08 11.79 0.04
N LEU A 114 -7.26 10.81 -0.36
CA LEU A 114 -6.40 10.06 0.54
C LEU A 114 -5.36 10.96 1.18
N LEU A 115 -4.61 11.73 0.39
CA LEU A 115 -3.56 12.63 0.91
C LEU A 115 -4.14 13.68 1.86
N HIS A 116 -5.28 14.27 1.51
CA HIS A 116 -5.99 15.19 2.41
C HIS A 116 -6.40 14.50 3.73
N ARG A 117 -6.94 13.28 3.66
CA ARG A 117 -7.30 12.49 4.84
C ARG A 117 -6.09 12.11 5.69
N LEU A 118 -4.93 11.91 5.08
CA LEU A 118 -3.68 11.59 5.79
C LEU A 118 -3.07 12.82 6.48
N GLY A 119 -3.50 14.03 6.14
CA GLY A 119 -3.02 15.28 6.74
C GLY A 119 -2.01 16.05 5.90
N PHE A 120 -1.76 15.63 4.65
CA PHE A 120 -0.92 16.42 3.76
C PHE A 120 -1.63 17.73 3.38
N THR A 121 -0.85 18.81 3.33
CA THR A 121 -1.33 20.13 2.91
C THR A 121 -1.34 20.19 1.38
N HIS A 122 -2.47 20.60 0.79
CA HIS A 122 -2.52 20.88 -0.64
C HIS A 122 -1.72 22.14 -0.95
N LEU A 123 -0.87 22.09 -1.98
CA LEU A 123 0.00 23.20 -2.35
C LEU A 123 -0.48 23.88 -3.64
N HIS A 124 -0.34 23.20 -4.77
CA HIS A 124 -0.79 23.68 -6.07
C HIS A 124 -0.95 22.52 -7.05
N GLY A 125 -1.95 22.59 -7.92
CA GLY A 125 -2.24 21.51 -8.89
C GLY A 125 -2.39 20.15 -8.18
N ALA A 126 -1.59 19.17 -8.61
CA ALA A 126 -1.56 17.83 -8.05
C ALA A 126 -0.61 17.65 -6.84
N TRP A 127 0.06 18.72 -6.40
CA TRP A 127 1.10 18.65 -5.38
C TRP A 127 0.56 18.83 -3.96
N TYR A 128 1.07 17.98 -3.08
CA TYR A 128 0.80 17.96 -1.65
C TYR A 128 2.12 17.94 -0.88
N GLY A 129 2.12 18.54 0.31
CA GLY A 129 3.31 18.68 1.14
C GLY A 129 3.04 18.36 2.61
N TRP A 130 4.05 17.79 3.24
CA TRP A 130 4.21 17.64 4.67
C TRP A 130 5.42 18.49 5.06
N LEU A 131 5.15 19.66 5.63
CA LEU A 131 6.12 20.76 5.77
C LEU A 131 6.52 21.02 7.24
N ASN A 132 6.55 19.96 8.05
CA ASN A 132 6.93 20.01 9.46
C ASN A 132 8.20 20.81 9.73
#